data_AF-A0A6N7YLU3-F1
#
_entry.id   AF-A0A6N7YLU3-F1
#
_cell.length_a   1.000
_cell.length_b   1.000
_cell.length_c   1.000
_cell.angle_alpha   90.00
_cell.angle_beta   90.00
_cell.angle_gamma   90.00
#
_symmetry.space_group_name_H-M   'P 1'
#
loop_
_entity.id
_entity.type
_entity.pdbx_description
1 polymer ?
#
loop_
_entity_poly.entity_id
_entity_poly.type
_entity_poly.pdbx_seq_one_letter_code
_entity_poly.pdbx_strand_id
1 'polypeptide(L)'
;MPQPKQSEGTTRRTSGASTDGTGTDDAAPAVVRRPVAQAAPGDDEAAALRDEALRSNISQLRDLLAGGVVLTAQRVQEAMDDAVSRGRLTRDDAEQLVQGLVSTGRQQAYDLIAEVEGLLDKGRTDLDDAARKVRDTAVKSSDRALRGADRVRRAAKLPAPGGAFPIEGYDDLTAAQIVSRLGELDASDLRKVREYETRNANRKSVLGAVDKKLA
;
A
#
# COMPACT_ATOMS: atom_id res chain seq x y z
N MET A 1 15.70 15.30 56.66
CA MET A 1 14.85 16.50 56.82
C MET A 1 15.65 17.47 57.68
N PRO A 2 15.79 18.76 57.30
CA PRO A 2 14.63 19.60 56.98
C PRO A 2 14.76 20.45 55.71
N GLN A 3 13.58 20.79 55.18
CA GLN A 3 13.35 21.87 54.22
C GLN A 3 13.34 23.24 54.93
N PRO A 4 13.35 24.33 54.16
CA PRO A 4 12.47 25.48 54.41
C PRO A 4 11.58 25.72 53.17
N LYS A 5 10.28 25.45 53.25
CA LYS A 5 9.17 26.33 53.65
C LYS A 5 8.96 27.59 52.80
N GLN A 6 7.73 27.64 52.30
CA GLN A 6 7.09 28.58 51.40
C GLN A 6 6.88 29.98 52.01
N SER A 7 6.68 30.98 51.15
CA SER A 7 5.79 32.10 51.46
C SER A 7 5.11 32.62 50.19
N GLU A 8 3.85 32.96 50.37
CA GLU A 8 2.82 33.29 49.39
C GLU A 8 2.95 34.73 48.88
N GLY A 9 2.44 34.99 47.68
CA GLY A 9 2.33 36.33 47.10
C GLY A 9 1.17 36.40 46.12
N THR A 10 0.02 36.84 46.64
CA THR A 10 -1.28 37.01 45.97
C THR A 10 -1.34 38.29 45.12
N THR A 11 -2.30 38.31 44.19
CA THR A 11 -2.85 39.45 43.40
C THR A 11 -1.93 40.07 42.32
N ARG A 12 -2.37 40.24 41.06
CA ARG A 12 -3.46 41.17 40.69
C ARG A 12 -4.02 40.87 39.28
N ARG A 13 -5.35 40.79 39.22
CA ARG A 13 -6.21 40.96 38.03
C ARG A 13 -5.98 42.31 37.36
N THR A 14 -5.94 42.33 36.03
CA THR A 14 -6.39 43.49 35.24
C THR A 14 -7.36 43.02 34.16
N SER A 15 -8.63 43.22 34.46
CA SER A 15 -9.79 43.22 33.59
C SER A 15 -9.97 44.60 32.95
N GLY A 16 -10.51 44.65 31.73
CA GLY A 16 -11.11 45.83 31.10
C GLY A 16 -10.57 46.03 29.67
N ALA A 17 -11.38 46.27 28.63
CA ALA A 17 -12.80 46.58 28.60
C ALA A 17 -13.39 46.30 27.20
N SER A 18 -14.69 46.01 27.21
CA SER A 18 -15.59 45.98 26.05
C SER A 18 -15.59 47.27 25.23
N THR A 19 -15.87 47.14 23.95
CA THR A 19 -16.88 47.99 23.31
C THR A 19 -17.76 47.16 22.39
N ASP A 20 -19.05 47.34 22.61
CA ASP A 20 -20.22 46.87 21.90
C ASP A 20 -20.28 47.46 20.48
N GLY A 21 -20.95 46.75 19.55
CA GLY A 21 -21.03 47.16 18.15
C GLY A 21 -21.82 46.17 17.31
N THR A 22 -23.14 46.22 17.45
CA THR A 22 -24.12 45.50 16.62
C THR A 22 -24.10 46.08 15.20
N GLY A 23 -23.97 45.23 14.18
CA GLY A 23 -24.02 45.60 12.77
C GLY A 23 -24.35 44.38 11.90
N THR A 24 -25.54 44.43 11.33
CA THR A 24 -26.27 43.47 10.50
C THR A 24 -25.51 42.86 9.32
N ASP A 25 -25.77 41.56 9.12
CA ASP A 25 -26.01 40.83 7.86
C ASP A 25 -25.51 41.46 6.54
N ASP A 26 -24.49 40.83 5.93
CA ASP A 26 -24.52 40.23 4.58
C ASP A 26 -23.10 39.76 4.19
N ALA A 27 -22.83 38.45 4.20
CA ALA A 27 -21.60 37.89 3.65
C ALA A 27 -21.83 36.48 3.10
N ALA A 28 -21.85 36.39 1.77
CA ALA A 28 -21.89 35.17 0.99
C ALA A 28 -20.84 34.14 1.44
N PRO A 29 -21.11 32.82 1.34
CA PRO A 29 -20.18 31.81 1.81
C PRO A 29 -18.93 31.77 0.91
N ALA A 30 -17.79 32.14 1.49
CA ALA A 30 -16.48 31.93 0.91
C ALA A 30 -16.27 30.41 0.70
N VAL A 31 -16.15 30.01 -0.57
CA VAL A 31 -15.76 28.66 -0.96
C VAL A 31 -14.35 28.40 -0.45
N VAL A 32 -14.24 27.65 0.65
CA VAL A 32 -12.97 27.09 1.12
C VAL A 32 -12.53 26.05 0.10
N ARG A 33 -11.71 26.47 -0.86
CA ARG A 33 -11.00 25.56 -1.74
C ARG A 33 -9.98 24.80 -0.88
N ARG A 34 -10.19 23.49 -0.72
CA ARG A 34 -9.20 22.56 -0.15
C ARG A 34 -7.86 22.77 -0.87
N PRO A 35 -6.72 22.86 -0.17
CA PRO A 35 -5.44 22.88 -0.84
C PRO A 35 -5.27 21.52 -1.51
N VAL A 36 -5.11 21.52 -2.83
CA VAL A 36 -4.65 20.34 -3.56
C VAL A 36 -3.24 20.07 -3.03
N ALA A 37 -3.05 18.91 -2.41
CA ALA A 37 -1.74 18.46 -1.96
C ALA A 37 -0.82 18.46 -3.18
N GLN A 38 0.09 19.43 -3.21
CA GLN A 38 1.13 19.50 -4.21
C GLN A 38 2.07 18.33 -3.93
N ALA A 39 2.18 17.40 -4.89
CA ALA A 39 3.12 16.28 -4.80
C ALA A 39 4.52 16.83 -4.50
N ALA A 40 5.18 16.26 -3.49
CA ALA A 40 6.46 16.73 -3.01
C ALA A 40 7.52 16.58 -4.12
N PRO A 41 8.30 17.62 -4.46
CA PRO A 41 9.33 17.55 -5.50
C PRO A 41 10.61 16.82 -5.05
N GLY A 42 10.59 16.09 -3.93
CA GLY A 42 11.75 15.41 -3.36
C GLY A 42 11.82 13.90 -3.60
N ASP A 43 10.74 13.29 -4.08
CA ASP A 43 10.67 11.83 -4.24
C ASP A 43 11.45 11.35 -5.48
N ASP A 44 11.47 12.15 -6.55
CA ASP A 44 12.17 11.84 -7.80
C ASP A 44 13.70 11.97 -7.68
N GLU A 45 14.18 12.98 -6.95
CA GLU A 45 15.62 13.18 -6.70
C GLU A 45 16.19 12.13 -5.74
N ALA A 46 15.42 11.75 -4.71
CA ALA A 46 15.77 10.66 -3.80
C ALA A 46 15.75 9.28 -4.49
N ALA A 47 14.88 9.07 -5.47
CA ALA A 47 14.86 7.86 -6.29
C ALA A 47 16.10 7.80 -7.20
N ALA A 48 16.45 8.90 -7.88
CA ALA A 48 17.63 8.97 -8.74
C ALA A 48 18.95 8.71 -7.99
N LEU A 49 19.11 9.27 -6.78
CA LEU A 49 20.27 9.02 -5.92
C LEU A 49 20.37 7.56 -5.47
N ARG A 50 19.23 6.90 -5.23
CA ARG A 50 19.18 5.47 -4.88
C ARG A 50 19.55 4.58 -6.07
N ASP A 51 19.07 4.91 -7.26
CA ASP A 51 19.40 4.17 -8.48
C ASP A 51 20.90 4.25 -8.78
N GLU A 52 21.51 5.42 -8.60
CA GLU A 52 22.96 5.59 -8.78
C GLU A 52 23.77 4.79 -7.75
N ALA A 53 23.36 4.83 -6.47
CA ALA A 53 24.00 4.02 -5.43
C ALA A 53 23.86 2.50 -5.71
N LEU A 54 22.70 2.07 -6.21
CA LEU A 54 22.45 0.68 -6.58
C LEU A 54 23.38 0.24 -7.73
N ARG A 55 23.51 1.06 -8.78
CA ARG A 55 24.41 0.81 -9.91
C ARG A 55 25.87 0.72 -9.46
N SER A 56 26.31 1.65 -8.62
CA SER A 56 27.66 1.63 -8.03
C SER A 56 27.89 0.33 -7.26
N ASN A 57 26.98 -0.04 -6.36
CA ASN A 57 27.11 -1.28 -5.57
C ASN A 57 27.16 -2.53 -6.46
N ILE A 58 26.34 -2.60 -7.52
CA ILE A 58 26.37 -3.70 -8.48
C ILE A 58 27.71 -3.76 -9.22
N SER A 59 28.27 -2.61 -9.63
CA SER A 59 29.59 -2.57 -10.29
C SER A 59 30.72 -3.03 -9.36
N GLN A 60 30.73 -2.59 -8.11
CA GLN A 60 31.72 -3.02 -7.12
C GLN A 60 31.62 -4.53 -6.84
N LEU A 61 30.39 -5.04 -6.69
CA LEU A 61 30.15 -6.46 -6.50
C LEU A 61 30.63 -7.28 -7.71
N ARG A 62 30.33 -6.82 -8.94
CA ARG A 62 30.82 -7.42 -10.18
C ARG A 62 32.34 -7.48 -10.21
N ASP A 63 33.01 -6.39 -9.83
CA ASP A 63 34.47 -6.30 -9.88
C ASP A 63 35.13 -7.21 -8.83
N LEU A 64 34.54 -7.33 -7.63
CA LEU A 64 34.98 -8.28 -6.60
C LEU A 64 34.76 -9.74 -7.04
N LEU A 65 33.60 -10.03 -7.65
CA LEU A 65 33.31 -11.34 -8.22
C LEU A 65 34.32 -11.71 -9.31
N ALA A 66 34.59 -10.81 -10.26
CA ALA A 66 35.56 -11.01 -11.32
C ALA A 66 37.02 -11.13 -10.82
N GLY A 67 37.36 -10.45 -9.73
CA GLY A 67 38.71 -10.43 -9.18
C GLY A 67 39.07 -11.63 -8.30
N GLY A 68 38.10 -12.29 -7.66
CA GLY A 68 38.41 -13.32 -6.64
C GLY A 68 37.50 -14.55 -6.57
N VAL A 69 36.29 -14.50 -7.15
CA VAL A 69 35.28 -15.57 -6.97
C VAL A 69 34.90 -16.25 -8.29
N VAL A 70 34.98 -15.53 -9.41
CA VAL A 70 34.61 -16.00 -10.75
C VAL A 70 35.86 -16.18 -11.60
N LEU A 71 36.08 -17.41 -12.06
CA LEU A 71 37.12 -17.71 -13.05
C LEU A 71 36.70 -17.13 -14.41
N THR A 72 37.45 -16.15 -14.91
CA THR A 72 37.20 -15.60 -16.24
C THR A 72 37.79 -16.52 -17.32
N ALA A 73 37.16 -16.55 -18.50
CA ALA A 73 37.64 -17.34 -19.63
C ALA A 73 39.10 -17.00 -20.00
N GLN A 74 39.47 -15.72 -19.92
CA GLN A 74 40.83 -15.25 -20.16
C GLN A 74 41.84 -15.82 -19.15
N ARG A 75 41.49 -15.86 -17.85
CA ARG A 75 42.36 -16.44 -16.81
C ARG A 75 42.56 -17.94 -17.00
N VAL A 76 41.51 -18.62 -17.45
CA VAL A 76 41.55 -20.06 -17.77
C VAL A 76 42.43 -20.30 -18.99
N GLN A 77 42.30 -19.49 -20.05
CA GLN A 77 43.13 -19.58 -21.25
C GLN A 77 44.62 -19.37 -20.92
N GLU A 78 44.98 -18.33 -20.17
CA GLU A 78 46.37 -18.11 -19.74
C GLU A 78 46.94 -19.30 -18.97
N ALA A 79 46.18 -19.85 -18.00
CA ALA A 79 46.63 -21.00 -17.22
C ALA A 79 46.80 -22.27 -18.07
N MET A 80 45.93 -22.47 -19.06
CA MET A 80 46.00 -23.60 -19.99
C MET A 80 47.16 -23.45 -20.98
N ASP A 81 47.37 -22.25 -21.53
CA ASP A 81 48.49 -21.94 -22.42
C ASP A 81 49.84 -22.12 -21.71
N ASP A 82 49.95 -21.72 -20.44
CA ASP A 82 51.11 -21.99 -19.58
C ASP A 82 51.32 -23.49 -19.35
N ALA A 83 50.24 -24.29 -19.28
CA ALA A 83 50.33 -25.73 -19.13
C ALA A 83 50.79 -26.40 -20.44
N VAL A 84 50.33 -25.91 -21.58
CA VAL A 84 50.76 -26.34 -22.92
C VAL A 84 52.22 -25.97 -23.17
N SER A 85 52.63 -24.73 -22.85
CA SER A 85 54.02 -24.28 -23.00
C SER A 85 54.99 -25.07 -22.12
N ARG A 86 54.54 -25.57 -20.97
CA ARG A 86 55.32 -26.44 -20.07
C ARG A 86 55.27 -27.92 -20.46
N GLY A 87 54.58 -28.28 -21.53
CA GLY A 87 54.43 -29.65 -22.02
C GLY A 87 53.61 -30.57 -21.12
N ARG A 88 52.83 -30.01 -20.19
CA ARG A 88 51.97 -30.77 -19.26
C ARG A 88 50.58 -31.07 -19.83
N LEU A 89 50.22 -30.37 -20.91
CA LEU A 89 48.96 -30.52 -21.61
C LEU A 89 49.23 -30.42 -23.11
N THR A 90 48.50 -31.17 -23.93
CA THR A 90 48.57 -30.97 -25.38
C THR A 90 47.68 -29.79 -25.79
N ARG A 91 47.97 -29.18 -26.94
CA ARG A 91 47.16 -28.08 -27.46
C ARG A 91 45.71 -28.50 -27.72
N ASP A 92 45.53 -29.70 -28.25
CA ASP A 92 44.20 -30.24 -28.55
C ASP A 92 43.40 -30.49 -27.26
N ASP A 93 44.06 -30.98 -26.20
CA ASP A 93 43.41 -31.16 -24.89
C ASP A 93 43.02 -29.82 -24.26
N ALA A 94 43.85 -28.77 -24.40
CA ALA A 94 43.53 -27.43 -23.90
C ALA A 94 42.28 -26.87 -24.59
N GLU A 95 42.22 -26.99 -25.91
CA GLU A 95 41.09 -26.50 -26.70
C GLU A 95 39.79 -27.23 -26.32
N GLN A 96 39.83 -28.55 -26.13
CA GLN A 96 38.66 -29.32 -25.68
C GLN A 96 38.19 -28.91 -24.28
N LEU A 97 39.12 -28.74 -23.34
CA LEU A 97 38.80 -28.32 -21.97
C LEU A 97 38.18 -26.93 -21.93
N VAL A 98 38.74 -25.98 -22.69
CA VAL A 98 38.21 -24.61 -22.78
C VAL A 98 36.80 -24.62 -23.37
N GLN A 99 36.56 -25.37 -24.44
CA GLN A 99 35.23 -25.49 -25.03
C GLN A 99 34.21 -26.12 -24.07
N GLY A 100 34.62 -27.17 -23.33
CA GLY A 100 33.80 -27.82 -22.32
C GLY A 100 33.46 -26.89 -21.14
N LEU A 101 34.44 -26.12 -20.66
CA LEU A 101 34.25 -25.14 -19.58
C LEU A 101 33.35 -23.98 -20.01
N VAL A 102 33.54 -23.43 -21.21
CA VAL A 102 32.72 -22.32 -21.71
C VAL A 102 31.28 -22.77 -21.94
N SER A 103 31.07 -23.93 -22.54
CA SER A 103 29.71 -24.46 -22.76
C SER A 103 28.99 -24.75 -21.44
N THR A 104 29.67 -25.42 -20.51
CA THR A 104 29.12 -25.70 -19.16
C THR A 104 28.85 -24.42 -18.37
N GLY A 105 29.77 -23.45 -18.41
CA GLY A 105 29.61 -22.17 -17.74
C GLY A 105 28.46 -21.35 -18.30
N ARG A 106 28.24 -21.36 -19.63
CA ARG A 106 27.06 -20.74 -20.24
C ARG A 106 25.76 -21.40 -19.79
N GLN A 107 25.73 -22.73 -19.75
CA GLN A 107 24.55 -23.46 -19.27
C GLN A 107 24.23 -23.09 -17.82
N GLN A 108 25.23 -23.13 -16.94
CA GLN A 108 25.06 -22.76 -15.53
C GLN A 108 24.60 -21.30 -15.37
N ALA A 109 25.09 -20.38 -16.20
CA ALA A 109 24.63 -18.99 -16.18
C ALA A 109 23.15 -18.86 -16.57
N TYR A 110 22.69 -19.59 -17.60
CA TYR A 110 21.27 -19.60 -17.97
C TYR A 110 20.39 -20.21 -16.88
N ASP A 111 20.84 -21.30 -16.25
CA ASP A 111 20.10 -21.94 -15.16
C ASP A 111 19.97 -21.00 -13.95
N LEU A 112 21.04 -20.28 -13.59
CA LEU A 112 21.02 -19.28 -12.52
C LEU A 112 20.10 -18.10 -12.84
N ILE A 113 20.11 -17.60 -14.08
CA ILE A 113 19.19 -16.53 -14.50
C ILE A 113 17.75 -17.00 -14.36
N ALA A 114 17.43 -18.21 -14.80
CA ALA A 114 16.09 -18.78 -14.67
C ALA A 114 15.67 -18.94 -13.19
N GLU A 115 16.58 -19.35 -12.31
CA GLU A 115 16.30 -19.43 -10.87
C GLU A 115 16.02 -18.05 -10.27
N VAL A 116 16.81 -17.03 -10.63
CA VAL A 116 16.60 -15.65 -10.18
C VAL A 116 15.25 -15.11 -10.69
N GLU A 117 14.92 -15.31 -11.97
CA GLU A 117 13.63 -14.92 -12.54
C GLU A 117 12.47 -15.58 -11.79
N GLY A 118 12.58 -16.89 -11.51
CA GLY A 118 11.58 -17.61 -10.73
C GLY A 118 11.41 -17.09 -9.29
N LEU A 119 12.51 -16.73 -8.62
CA LEU A 119 12.46 -16.14 -7.29
C LEU A 119 11.84 -14.74 -7.30
N LEU A 120 12.13 -13.92 -8.32
CA LEU A 120 11.56 -12.59 -8.49
C LEU A 120 10.04 -12.67 -8.74
N ASP A 121 9.60 -13.56 -9.63
CA ASP A 121 8.18 -13.77 -9.91
C ASP A 121 7.43 -14.24 -8.67
N LYS A 122 8.00 -15.20 -7.93
CA LYS A 122 7.42 -15.66 -6.68
C LYS A 122 7.33 -14.52 -5.65
N GLY A 123 8.41 -13.76 -5.47
CA GLY A 123 8.43 -12.61 -4.58
C GLY A 123 7.36 -11.58 -4.93
N ARG A 124 7.14 -11.31 -6.22
CA ARG A 124 6.07 -10.43 -6.69
C ARG A 124 4.69 -10.96 -6.33
N THR A 125 4.43 -12.26 -6.55
CA THR A 125 3.13 -12.87 -6.19
C THR A 125 2.86 -12.84 -4.69
N ASP A 126 3.87 -13.12 -3.86
CA ASP A 126 3.75 -13.10 -2.41
C ASP A 126 3.45 -11.68 -1.89
N LEU A 127 4.09 -10.66 -2.49
CA LEU A 127 3.83 -9.25 -2.18
C LEU A 127 2.41 -8.82 -2.59
N ASP A 128 1.94 -9.24 -3.77
CA ASP A 128 0.58 -8.94 -4.22
C ASP A 128 -0.48 -9.56 -3.30
N ASP A 129 -0.27 -10.80 -2.85
CA ASP A 129 -1.18 -11.48 -1.92
C ASP A 129 -1.14 -10.88 -0.52
N ALA A 130 0.04 -10.46 -0.05
CA ALA A 130 0.16 -9.70 1.19
C ALA A 130 -0.59 -8.36 1.09
N ALA A 131 -0.41 -7.62 -0.01
CA ALA A 131 -1.08 -6.35 -0.24
C ALA A 131 -2.61 -6.51 -0.31
N ARG A 132 -3.12 -7.55 -0.97
CA ARG A 132 -4.56 -7.89 -0.99
C ARG A 132 -5.09 -8.13 0.41
N LYS A 133 -4.41 -8.93 1.23
CA LYS A 133 -4.83 -9.22 2.62
C LYS A 133 -4.91 -7.95 3.46
N VAL A 134 -3.94 -7.05 3.35
CA VAL A 134 -3.94 -5.76 4.07
C VAL A 134 -5.12 -4.89 3.62
N ARG A 135 -5.40 -4.84 2.31
CA ARG A 135 -6.55 -4.11 1.78
C ARG A 135 -7.86 -4.69 2.33
N ASP A 136 -8.01 -6.01 2.33
CA ASP A 136 -9.21 -6.68 2.84
C ASP A 136 -9.44 -6.42 4.33
N THR A 137 -8.39 -6.42 5.15
CA THR A 137 -8.51 -6.11 6.58
C THR A 137 -8.88 -4.64 6.80
N ALA A 138 -8.28 -3.72 6.03
CA ALA A 138 -8.62 -2.30 6.06
C ALA A 138 -10.10 -2.07 5.68
N VAL A 139 -10.59 -2.70 4.61
CA VAL A 139 -12.00 -2.62 4.20
C VAL A 139 -12.93 -3.18 5.27
N LYS A 140 -12.60 -4.34 5.87
CA LYS A 140 -13.41 -4.93 6.95
C LYS A 140 -13.45 -4.05 8.20
N SER A 141 -12.35 -3.41 8.55
CA SER A 141 -12.28 -2.49 9.70
C SER A 141 -13.12 -1.24 9.48
N SER A 142 -13.06 -0.68 8.27
CA SER A 142 -13.86 0.47 7.85
C SER A 142 -15.35 0.13 7.83
N ASP A 143 -15.71 -1.03 7.27
CA ASP A 143 -17.10 -1.51 7.26
C ASP A 143 -17.66 -1.66 8.68
N ARG A 144 -16.85 -2.17 9.62
CA ARG A 144 -17.24 -2.29 11.03
C ARG A 144 -17.45 -0.92 11.69
N ALA A 145 -16.59 0.06 11.39
CA ALA A 145 -16.72 1.41 11.90
C ALA A 145 -18.00 2.09 11.38
N LEU A 146 -18.28 1.98 10.08
CA LEU A 146 -19.50 2.50 9.46
C LEU A 146 -20.75 1.89 10.09
N ARG A 147 -20.79 0.56 10.28
CA ARG A 147 -21.92 -0.10 10.96
C ARG A 147 -22.08 0.35 12.41
N GLY A 148 -20.97 0.58 13.11
CA GLY A 148 -20.99 1.14 14.46
C GLY A 148 -21.64 2.52 14.49
N ALA A 149 -21.23 3.40 13.58
CA ALA A 149 -21.80 4.74 13.43
C ALA A 149 -23.30 4.68 13.07
N ASP A 150 -23.70 3.81 12.15
CA ASP A 150 -25.10 3.61 11.77
C ASP A 150 -25.98 3.10 12.92
N ARG A 151 -25.45 2.22 13.77
CA ARG A 151 -26.18 1.74 14.96
C ARG A 151 -26.40 2.85 15.98
N VAL A 152 -25.37 3.65 16.26
CA VAL A 152 -25.48 4.79 17.20
C VAL A 152 -26.47 5.82 16.67
N ARG A 153 -26.41 6.13 15.36
CA ARG A 153 -27.35 7.05 14.70
C ARG A 153 -28.79 6.60 14.84
N ARG A 154 -29.07 5.33 14.53
CA ARG A 154 -30.43 4.75 14.63
C ARG A 154 -30.93 4.71 16.07
N ALA A 155 -30.07 4.34 17.02
CA ALA A 155 -30.41 4.36 18.45
C ALA A 155 -30.76 5.77 18.94
N ALA A 156 -30.06 6.79 18.42
CA ALA A 156 -30.31 8.19 18.74
C ALA A 156 -31.50 8.81 17.99
N LYS A 157 -32.19 8.05 17.12
CA LYS A 157 -33.29 8.53 16.24
C LYS A 157 -32.91 9.80 15.45
N LEU A 158 -31.63 9.98 15.12
CA LEU A 158 -31.18 11.11 14.33
C LEU A 158 -31.52 10.87 12.84
N PRO A 159 -32.16 11.82 12.15
CA PRO A 159 -32.31 11.75 10.71
C PRO A 159 -30.94 11.78 10.04
N ALA A 160 -30.76 11.03 8.96
CA ALA A 160 -29.50 11.04 8.21
C ALA A 160 -29.22 12.45 7.66
N PRO A 161 -27.95 12.88 7.53
CA PRO A 161 -27.63 14.21 7.01
C PRO A 161 -28.26 14.39 5.64
N GLY A 162 -29.18 15.35 5.49
CA GLY A 162 -29.79 15.70 4.20
C GLY A 162 -30.97 14.82 3.71
N GLY A 163 -31.63 14.04 4.58
CA GLY A 163 -32.73 13.16 4.12
C GLY A 163 -32.25 11.89 3.41
N ALA A 164 -31.02 11.46 3.72
CA ALA A 164 -30.30 10.42 3.01
C ALA A 164 -30.85 9.00 3.22
N PHE A 165 -30.51 8.16 2.24
CA PHE A 165 -30.85 6.75 2.10
C PHE A 165 -30.59 5.92 3.38
N PRO A 166 -31.38 4.86 3.68
CA PRO A 166 -31.29 4.11 4.96
C PRO A 166 -29.93 3.46 5.27
N ILE A 167 -29.06 3.34 4.26
CA ILE A 167 -27.71 2.78 4.38
C ILE A 167 -26.71 3.82 3.91
N GLU A 168 -25.79 4.22 4.78
CA GLU A 168 -24.76 5.18 4.43
C GLU A 168 -23.71 4.57 3.49
N GLY A 169 -23.29 5.34 2.48
CA GLY A 169 -22.31 4.89 1.49
C GLY A 169 -22.77 3.72 0.62
N TYR A 170 -24.08 3.55 0.42
CA TYR A 170 -24.66 2.37 -0.24
C TYR A 170 -24.05 2.03 -1.60
N ASP A 171 -23.73 3.03 -2.41
CA ASP A 171 -23.19 2.83 -3.75
C ASP A 171 -21.76 2.26 -3.74
N ASP A 172 -21.01 2.48 -2.66
CA ASP A 172 -19.64 1.98 -2.48
C ASP A 172 -19.61 0.55 -1.88
N LEU A 173 -20.77 0.00 -1.51
CA LEU A 173 -20.86 -1.30 -0.85
C LEU A 173 -21.02 -2.46 -1.82
N THR A 174 -20.34 -3.56 -1.48
CA THR A 174 -20.53 -4.85 -2.16
C THR A 174 -21.87 -5.47 -1.78
N ALA A 175 -22.41 -6.35 -2.63
CA ALA A 175 -23.68 -7.02 -2.37
C ALA A 175 -23.70 -7.78 -1.02
N ALA A 176 -22.59 -8.42 -0.64
CA ALA A 176 -22.49 -9.13 0.65
C ALA A 176 -22.54 -8.17 1.86
N GLN A 177 -21.89 -7.00 1.75
CA GLN A 177 -21.93 -5.96 2.78
C GLN A 177 -23.32 -5.35 2.90
N ILE A 178 -24.02 -5.13 1.78
CA ILE A 178 -25.40 -4.64 1.76
C ILE A 178 -26.31 -5.66 2.46
N VAL A 179 -26.28 -6.93 2.05
CA VAL A 179 -27.12 -8.00 2.64
C VAL A 179 -26.93 -8.13 4.14
N SER A 180 -25.69 -7.96 4.62
CA SER A 180 -25.39 -7.98 6.05
C SER A 180 -26.02 -6.82 6.82
N ARG A 181 -26.17 -5.64 6.19
CA ARG A 181 -26.81 -4.47 6.80
C ARG A 181 -28.34 -4.55 6.75
N LEU A 182 -28.91 -5.15 5.70
CA LEU A 182 -30.37 -5.35 5.56
C LEU A 182 -31.00 -6.06 6.77
N GLY A 183 -30.25 -6.93 7.45
CA GLY A 183 -30.73 -7.65 8.63
C GLY A 183 -31.03 -6.77 9.84
N GLU A 184 -30.49 -5.56 9.89
CA GLU A 184 -30.71 -4.62 10.98
C GLU A 184 -31.80 -3.56 10.65
N LEU A 185 -32.32 -3.53 9.41
CA LEU A 185 -33.28 -2.51 8.93
C LEU A 185 -34.74 -2.88 9.24
N ASP A 186 -35.59 -1.86 9.35
CA ASP A 186 -37.04 -2.04 9.52
C ASP A 186 -37.76 -2.28 8.19
N ALA A 187 -39.02 -2.72 8.26
CA ALA A 187 -39.82 -3.05 7.07
C ALA A 187 -40.09 -1.84 6.15
N SER A 188 -40.07 -0.61 6.68
CA SER A 188 -40.28 0.61 5.91
C SER A 188 -39.03 1.00 5.12
N ASP A 189 -37.86 0.83 5.73
CA ASP A 189 -36.56 1.09 5.15
C ASP A 189 -36.18 0.00 4.15
N LEU A 190 -36.55 -1.26 4.39
CA LEU A 190 -36.40 -2.35 3.41
C LEU A 190 -37.17 -2.06 2.11
N ARG A 191 -38.36 -1.45 2.17
CA ARG A 191 -39.12 -1.05 0.97
C ARG A 191 -38.40 0.06 0.20
N LYS A 192 -37.84 1.06 0.88
CA LYS A 192 -37.04 2.13 0.25
C LYS A 192 -35.78 1.57 -0.41
N VAL A 193 -35.10 0.62 0.25
CA VAL A 193 -33.92 -0.03 -0.31
C VAL A 193 -34.27 -0.87 -1.55
N ARG A 194 -35.39 -1.61 -1.51
CA ARG A 194 -35.90 -2.34 -2.69
C ARG A 194 -36.14 -1.41 -3.87
N GLU A 195 -36.80 -0.29 -3.62
CA GLU A 195 -37.18 0.67 -4.67
C GLU A 195 -35.95 1.36 -5.28
N TYR A 196 -34.97 1.72 -4.46
CA TYR A 196 -33.70 2.27 -4.91
C TYR A 196 -32.86 1.26 -5.70
N GLU A 197 -32.72 0.03 -5.18
CA GLU A 197 -31.95 -1.02 -5.87
C GLU A 197 -32.58 -1.40 -7.20
N THR A 198 -33.91 -1.46 -7.28
CA THR A 198 -34.64 -1.75 -8.53
C THR A 198 -34.43 -0.66 -9.59
N ARG A 199 -34.31 0.60 -9.18
CA ARG A 199 -34.09 1.74 -10.09
C ARG A 199 -32.64 1.95 -10.49
N ASN A 200 -31.70 1.47 -9.67
CA ASN A 200 -30.27 1.67 -9.86
C ASN A 200 -29.61 0.39 -10.42
N ALA A 201 -28.78 -0.30 -9.62
CA ALA A 201 -27.95 -1.41 -10.08
C ALA A 201 -28.69 -2.76 -10.26
N ASN A 202 -29.93 -2.88 -9.76
CA ASN A 202 -30.79 -4.06 -9.87
C ASN A 202 -30.08 -5.39 -9.52
N ARG A 203 -29.29 -5.41 -8.44
CA ARG A 203 -28.54 -6.60 -8.01
C ARG A 203 -29.50 -7.64 -7.43
N LYS A 204 -29.65 -8.76 -8.15
CA LYS A 204 -30.55 -9.87 -7.78
C LYS A 204 -30.30 -10.43 -6.37
N SER A 205 -29.05 -10.45 -5.92
CA SER A 205 -28.67 -10.94 -4.58
C SER A 205 -29.18 -10.04 -3.46
N VAL A 206 -29.19 -8.72 -3.67
CA VAL A 206 -29.71 -7.73 -2.71
C VAL A 206 -31.23 -7.79 -2.70
N LEU A 207 -31.88 -7.76 -3.87
CA LEU A 207 -33.34 -7.82 -3.97
C LEU A 207 -33.91 -9.11 -3.37
N GLY A 208 -33.30 -10.26 -3.65
CA GLY A 208 -33.73 -11.53 -3.05
C GLY A 208 -33.59 -11.55 -1.51
N ALA A 209 -32.57 -10.90 -0.96
CA ALA A 209 -32.41 -10.77 0.48
C ALA A 209 -33.45 -9.82 1.10
N VAL A 210 -33.80 -8.73 0.42
CA VAL A 210 -34.87 -7.82 0.84
C VAL A 210 -36.23 -8.52 0.80
N ASP A 211 -36.55 -9.18 -0.31
CA ASP A 211 -37.83 -9.89 -0.47
C ASP A 211 -38.00 -10.99 0.58
N LYS A 212 -36.93 -11.75 0.89
CA LYS A 212 -36.93 -12.76 1.97
C LYS A 212 -37.19 -12.18 3.36
N LYS A 213 -36.89 -10.89 3.58
CA LYS A 213 -37.11 -10.20 4.86
C LYS A 213 -38.46 -9.49 4.93
N LEU A 214 -39.10 -9.27 3.79
CA LEU A 214 -40.44 -8.68 3.67
C LEU A 214 -41.56 -9.73 3.57
N ALA A 215 -41.21 -10.98 3.25
CA ALA A 215 -42.08 -12.16 3.29
C ALA A 215 -42.29 -12.66 4.73
#